data_AF-A0A6G2DFM4-F1
#
_entry.id   AF-A0A6G2DFM4-F1
#
_cell.length_a   1.000
_cell.length_b   1.000
_cell.length_c   1.000
_cell.angle_alpha   90.00
_cell.angle_beta   90.00
_cell.angle_gamma   90.00
#
_symmetry.space_group_name_H-M   'P 1'
#
loop_
_entity.id
_entity.type
_entity.pdbx_description
1 polymer ?
#
loop_
_entity_poly.entity_id
_entity_poly.type
_entity_poly.pdbx_seq_one_letter_code
_entity_poly.pdbx_strand_id
1 'polypeptide(L)'
;DKGFVLLSTGKYIGEGFDLPQLDTLILAAPFSWKNNLIQYAGRIHRNYKDKSLVRIFDYVDIHVPYLEKMFQKRQVAYRKMDYRVIEGEEKQ
;
A
#
# COMPACT_ATOMS: atom_id res chain seq x y z
N ASP A 1 -23.31 -5.98 -3.24
CA ASP A 1 -22.44 -4.79 -3.30
C ASP A 1 -21.43 -4.92 -4.41
N LYS A 2 -21.33 -3.88 -5.26
CA LYS A 2 -20.42 -3.86 -6.41
C LYS A 2 -19.06 -3.35 -5.92
N GLY A 3 -17.99 -4.10 -6.17
CA GLY A 3 -16.63 -3.61 -5.95
C GLY A 3 -16.36 -2.37 -6.81
N PHE A 4 -15.50 -1.48 -6.32
CA PHE A 4 -15.06 -0.30 -7.06
C PHE A 4 -13.55 -0.12 -6.92
N VAL A 5 -12.97 0.63 -7.84
CA VAL A 5 -11.57 1.05 -7.80
C VAL A 5 -11.54 2.56 -7.67
N LEU A 6 -10.75 3.05 -6.73
CA LEU A 6 -10.46 4.47 -6.59
C LEU A 6 -9.04 4.75 -7.08
N LEU A 7 -8.91 5.63 -8.07
CA LEU A 7 -7.62 6.17 -8.49
C LEU A 7 -7.45 7.56 -7.90
N SER A 8 -6.30 7.81 -7.29
CA SER A 8 -6.00 9.09 -6.66
C SER A 8 -4.50 9.31 -6.58
N THR A 9 -4.09 10.55 -6.36
CA THR A 9 -2.69 10.89 -6.08
C THR A 9 -2.43 10.83 -4.58
N GLY A 10 -1.16 10.65 -4.20
CA GLY A 10 -0.77 10.60 -2.79
C GLY A 10 -1.17 11.84 -1.98
N LYS A 11 -1.30 13.01 -2.63
CA LYS A 11 -1.76 14.26 -2.00
C LYS A 11 -3.21 14.17 -1.51
N TYR A 12 -4.11 13.60 -2.31
CA TYR A 12 -5.53 13.52 -1.97
C TYR A 12 -5.86 12.41 -0.98
N ILE A 13 -5.04 11.34 -0.92
CA ILE A 13 -5.24 10.23 0.03
C ILE A 13 -4.56 10.47 1.38
N GLY A 14 -3.51 11.31 1.43
CA GLY A 14 -2.72 11.54 2.65
C GLY A 14 -3.51 12.13 3.81
N GLU A 15 -4.35 13.12 3.55
CA GLU A 15 -5.05 13.88 4.58
C GLU A 15 -6.56 13.96 4.30
N GLY A 16 -7.38 13.98 5.36
CA GLY A 16 -8.83 14.18 5.26
C GLY A 16 -9.64 13.09 4.57
N PHE A 17 -9.02 12.12 3.92
CA PHE A 17 -9.71 11.07 3.17
C PHE A 17 -10.37 10.02 4.09
N ASP A 18 -11.66 9.72 3.84
CA ASP A 18 -12.41 8.71 4.58
C ASP A 18 -13.31 7.85 3.70
N LEU A 19 -12.81 6.66 3.38
CA LEU A 19 -13.56 5.57 2.76
C LEU A 19 -13.16 4.25 3.43
N PRO A 20 -13.81 3.89 4.57
CA PRO A 20 -13.43 2.72 5.35
C PRO A 20 -13.66 1.40 4.61
N GLN A 21 -14.44 1.39 3.53
CA GLN A 21 -14.67 0.20 2.71
C GLN A 21 -13.45 -0.28 1.90
N LEU A 22 -12.39 0.53 1.78
CA LEU A 22 -11.18 0.12 1.05
C LEU A 22 -10.38 -0.94 1.80
N ASP A 23 -10.07 -2.06 1.16
CA ASP A 23 -9.29 -3.16 1.73
C ASP A 23 -7.92 -3.37 1.05
N THR A 24 -7.67 -2.71 -0.09
CA THR A 24 -6.49 -2.95 -0.91
C THR A 24 -5.87 -1.63 -1.35
N LEU A 25 -4.56 -1.51 -1.18
CA LEU A 25 -3.75 -0.40 -1.66
C LEU A 25 -2.79 -0.89 -2.73
N ILE A 26 -2.83 -0.26 -3.90
CA ILE A 26 -1.91 -0.51 -4.99
C ILE A 26 -0.96 0.68 -5.09
N LEU A 27 0.33 0.46 -4.91
CA LEU A 27 1.36 1.48 -5.06
C LEU A 27 1.77 1.58 -6.53
N ALA A 28 1.05 2.40 -7.29
CA ALA A 28 1.28 2.61 -8.71
C ALA A 28 2.39 3.64 -9.03
N ALA A 29 3.07 4.19 -8.02
CA ALA A 29 4.13 5.18 -8.20
C ALA A 29 5.28 4.94 -7.22
N PRO A 30 6.55 5.18 -7.63
CA PRO A 30 7.67 5.01 -6.74
C PRO A 30 7.76 6.16 -5.73
N PHE A 31 7.74 5.85 -4.43
CA PHE A 31 8.03 6.81 -3.36
C PHE A 31 8.81 6.17 -2.20
N SER A 32 9.49 6.99 -1.40
CA SER A 32 10.34 6.56 -0.27
C SER A 32 9.81 6.90 1.12
N TRP A 33 8.75 7.69 1.20
CA TRP A 33 8.38 8.38 2.43
C TRP A 33 7.60 7.44 3.35
N LYS A 34 8.26 6.97 4.41
CA LYS A 34 7.70 6.04 5.40
C LYS A 34 6.37 6.52 5.98
N ASN A 35 6.28 7.80 6.36
CA ASN A 35 5.07 8.34 6.99
C ASN A 35 3.87 8.31 6.04
N ASN A 36 4.09 8.62 4.75
CA ASN A 36 3.03 8.55 3.75
C ASN A 36 2.50 7.11 3.61
N LEU A 37 3.40 6.12 3.54
CA LEU A 37 2.98 4.71 3.45
C LEU A 37 2.17 4.28 4.68
N ILE A 38 2.60 4.68 5.88
CA ILE A 38 1.85 4.40 7.12
C ILE A 38 0.47 5.08 7.11
N GLN A 39 0.38 6.32 6.64
CA GLN A 39 -0.88 7.03 6.50
C GLN A 39 -1.81 6.35 5.49
N TYR A 40 -1.30 5.95 4.33
CA TYR A 40 -2.08 5.29 3.28
C TYR A 40 -2.59 3.92 3.76
N ALA A 41 -1.72 3.12 4.37
CA ALA A 41 -2.10 1.85 4.99
C ALA A 41 -3.13 2.05 6.12
N GLY A 42 -3.02 3.13 6.90
CA GLY A 42 -4.00 3.49 7.91
C GLY A 42 -5.41 3.74 7.36
N ARG A 43 -5.56 4.17 6.11
CA ARG A 43 -6.87 4.36 5.47
C ARG A 43 -7.55 3.03 5.19
N ILE A 44 -6.80 2.04 4.72
CA ILE A 44 -7.33 0.70 4.38
C ILE A 44 -7.51 -0.19 5.63
N HIS A 45 -6.79 0.08 6.72
CA HIS A 45 -6.94 -0.61 8.01
C HIS A 45 -8.21 -0.27 8.78
N ARG A 46 -9.02 0.69 8.32
CA ARG A 46 -10.26 1.05 9.01
C ARG A 46 -11.24 -0.12 9.02
N ASN A 47 -11.86 -0.36 10.17
CA ASN A 47 -12.90 -1.38 10.30
C ASN A 47 -14.07 -1.07 9.37
N TYR A 48 -14.55 -2.09 8.68
CA TYR A 48 -15.73 -2.03 7.82
C TYR A 48 -16.39 -3.40 7.81
N LYS A 49 -17.70 -3.43 7.55
CA LYS A 49 -18.47 -4.67 7.53
C LYS A 49 -17.84 -5.65 6.52
N ASP A 50 -17.68 -6.91 6.93
CA ASP A 50 -17.15 -8.01 6.11
C ASP A 50 -15.70 -7.85 5.64
N LYS A 51 -14.95 -6.86 6.14
CA LYS A 51 -13.51 -6.72 5.88
C LYS A 51 -12.70 -7.57 6.85
N SER A 52 -12.12 -8.65 6.34
CA SER A 52 -11.29 -9.59 7.12
C SER A 52 -9.80 -9.52 6.79
N LEU A 53 -9.44 -8.90 5.65
CA LEU A 53 -8.06 -8.89 5.15
C LEU A 53 -7.76 -7.57 4.46
N VAL A 54 -6.56 -7.06 4.69
CA VAL A 54 -6.02 -5.87 4.02
C VAL A 54 -4.76 -6.25 3.24
N ARG A 55 -4.62 -5.73 2.02
CA ARG A 55 -3.48 -6.02 1.14
C ARG A 55 -2.81 -4.75 0.64
N ILE A 56 -1.48 -4.81 0.49
CA ILE A 56 -0.70 -3.80 -0.22
C ILE A 56 0.03 -4.50 -1.36
N PHE A 57 -0.17 -4.02 -2.58
CA PHE A 57 0.64 -4.40 -3.74
C PHE A 57 1.69 -3.33 -3.99
N ASP A 58 2.96 -3.72 -3.88
CA ASP A 58 4.13 -2.86 -4.08
C ASP A 58 4.91 -3.37 -5.29
N TYR A 59 4.87 -2.62 -6.40
CA TYR A 59 5.65 -2.96 -7.59
C TYR A 59 7.09 -2.47 -7.42
N VAL A 60 8.02 -3.42 -7.47
CA VAL A 60 9.45 -3.18 -7.24
C VAL A 60 10.22 -3.48 -8.51
N ASP A 61 11.10 -2.56 -8.88
CA ASP A 61 12.10 -2.78 -9.93
C ASP A 61 13.49 -2.74 -9.28
N ILE A 62 14.11 -3.92 -9.17
CA ILE A 62 15.44 -4.10 -8.57
C ILE A 62 16.57 -3.82 -9.56
N HIS A 63 16.27 -3.72 -10.86
CA HIS A 63 17.28 -3.43 -11.88
C HIS A 63 17.61 -1.95 -11.97
N VAL A 64 16.81 -1.09 -11.33
CA VAL A 64 17.06 0.34 -11.19
C VAL A 64 17.52 0.65 -9.75
N PRO A 65 18.82 0.92 -9.50
CA PRO A 65 19.36 1.08 -8.14
C PRO A 65 18.68 2.16 -7.29
N TYR A 66 18.15 3.20 -7.94
CA TYR A 66 17.36 4.23 -7.25
C TYR A 66 16.05 3.66 -6.72
N LEU A 67 15.29 2.91 -7.53
CA LEU A 67 14.00 2.33 -7.15
C LEU A 67 14.16 1.24 -6.08
N GLU A 68 15.22 0.44 -6.17
CA GLU A 68 15.58 -0.53 -5.14
C GLU A 68 15.79 0.15 -3.77
N LYS A 69 16.56 1.24 -3.72
CA LYS A 69 16.75 2.02 -2.47
C LYS A 69 15.44 2.56 -1.91
N MET A 70 14.49 2.94 -2.76
CA MET A 70 13.16 3.39 -2.32
C MET A 70 12.37 2.23 -1.71
N PHE A 71 12.42 1.04 -2.32
CA PHE A 71 11.80 -0.17 -1.78
C PHE A 71 12.39 -0.54 -0.41
N GLN A 72 13.71 -0.51 -0.24
CA GLN A 72 14.34 -0.76 1.06
C GLN A 72 13.84 0.17 2.17
N LYS A 73 13.53 1.43 1.85
CA LYS A 73 12.90 2.36 2.80
C LYS A 73 11.45 1.98 3.12
N ARG A 74 10.68 1.51 2.13
CA ARG A 74 9.30 1.01 2.34
C ARG A 74 9.26 -0.25 3.20
N GLN A 75 10.24 -1.16 3.06
CA GLN A 75 10.37 -2.37 3.89
C GLN A 75 10.40 -2.07 5.39
N VAL A 76 11.04 -0.97 5.81
CA VAL A 76 11.03 -0.51 7.21
C VAL A 76 9.63 -0.12 7.68
N ALA A 77 8.81 0.45 6.80
CA ALA A 77 7.42 0.81 7.11
C ALA A 77 6.53 -0.42 7.24
N TYR A 78 6.65 -1.38 6.32
CA TYR A 78 5.90 -2.63 6.35
C TYR A 78 6.15 -3.41 7.64
N ARG A 79 7.42 -3.59 8.03
CA ARG A 79 7.78 -4.25 9.30
C ARG A 79 7.20 -3.53 10.52
N LYS A 80 7.17 -2.19 10.52
CA LYS A 80 6.59 -1.40 11.63
C LYS A 80 5.07 -1.60 11.74
N MET A 81 4.41 -1.91 10.63
CA MET A 81 2.97 -2.15 10.55
C MET A 81 2.61 -3.65 10.62
N ASP A 82 3.58 -4.52 10.93
CA ASP A 82 3.45 -5.97 11.00
C ASP A 82 2.95 -6.64 9.70
N TYR A 83 3.21 -6.00 8.55
CA TYR A 83 2.99 -6.62 7.26
C TYR A 83 4.01 -7.72 7.02
N ARG A 84 3.52 -8.87 6.54
CA ARG A 84 4.34 -9.95 6.00
C ARG A 84 4.40 -9.79 4.50
N VAL A 85 5.61 -9.74 3.96
CA VAL A 85 5.82 -9.76 2.51
C VAL A 85 5.57 -11.19 2.04
N ILE A 86 4.64 -11.33 1.12
CA ILE A 86 4.39 -12.59 0.40
C ILE A 86 4.92 -12.32 -1.00
N GLU A 87 5.93 -13.07 -1.42
CA GLU A 87 6.37 -13.03 -2.81
C GLU A 87 5.20 -13.50 -3.68
N GLY A 88 4.88 -12.72 -4.73
CA GLY A 88 3.81 -13.11 -5.64
C GLY A 88 4.15 -14.47 -6.24
N GLU A 89 3.18 -15.38 -6.32
CA GLU A 89 3.34 -16.60 -7.11
C GLU A 89 3.78 -16.19 -8.52
N GLU A 90 4.98 -16.59 -8.92
CA GLU A 90 5.34 -16.60 -10.33
C GLU A 90 4.29 -17.47 -11.03
N LYS A 91 3.38 -16.82 -11.76
CA LYS A 91 2.57 -17.56 -12.71
C LYS A 91 3.52 -18.14 -13.75
N GLN A 92 3.78 -19.44 -13.66
CA GLN A 92 4.33 -20.24 -14.75
C GLN A 92 3.47 -20.11 -16.00
#